data_AF-A0A2X2WME6-F1
#
_entry.id   AF-A0A2X2WME6-F1
#
_cell.length_a   1.000
_cell.length_b   1.000
_cell.length_c   1.000
_cell.angle_alpha   90.00
_cell.angle_beta   90.00
_cell.angle_gamma   90.00
#
_symmetry.space_group_name_H-M   'P 1'
#
loop_
_entity.id
_entity.type
_entity.pdbx_description
1 polymer ?
#
loop_
_entity_poly.entity_id
_entity_poly.type
_entity_poly.pdbx_seq_one_letter_code
_entity_poly.pdbx_strand_id
1 'polypeptide(L)'
;MKTGLPLPKERLWVTVYETDDEAYEIWEKEVGIPRERIIRIGDNKGAAYASDNFWQMGDTGPCGPCTEIFYDHGDHIWGGPPGSPEEDGDRYIEIWNIVFMQFNRQADGTMEPLPKPSVDTGMGLERIAAVLQHVNSNYEIDLFRTLIEAVAKVTGATDLSNKSLRVIADHIRSCAFLIADGVVPSNENRGYVLRRIIRRAVRHGNMLGAKETFFYKLVGPLIDVMGSAGEELKRQQAQVEQVLKTEEEQFARTLERGLALLDEELAKLSGDTLDGETAFRLYDTYGFPVDLTADVCRERNIKVDEAGFEAAMEEQRRRAREASGFGADYNAMIRVDGASEFKGYDHLELNGKVTALFVDGKAVECD
;
A
#
# COMPACT_ATOMS: atom_id res chain seq x y z
N MET A 1 -16.06 -24.92 -28.69
CA MET A 1 -15.07 -24.74 -27.61
C MET A 1 -15.84 -24.31 -26.38
N LYS A 2 -15.67 -24.96 -25.22
CA LYS A 2 -16.14 -24.36 -23.96
C LYS A 2 -15.20 -23.19 -23.68
N THR A 3 -15.69 -21.96 -23.77
CA THR A 3 -14.91 -20.72 -23.75
C THR A 3 -14.67 -20.17 -22.34
N GLY A 4 -14.78 -21.00 -21.30
CA GLY A 4 -14.67 -20.58 -19.90
C GLY A 4 -13.68 -21.42 -19.11
N LEU A 5 -13.24 -20.87 -17.98
CA LEU A 5 -12.39 -21.58 -17.02
C LEU A 5 -13.13 -22.81 -16.48
N PRO A 6 -12.47 -23.98 -16.37
CA PRO A 6 -13.12 -25.23 -16.00
C PRO A 6 -13.33 -25.34 -14.47
N LEU A 7 -14.04 -24.38 -13.87
CA LEU A 7 -14.29 -24.35 -12.43
C LEU A 7 -15.55 -25.15 -12.04
N PRO A 8 -15.51 -25.90 -10.93
CA PRO A 8 -16.69 -26.57 -10.38
C PRO A 8 -17.69 -25.53 -9.84
N LYS A 9 -18.89 -25.47 -10.41
CA LYS A 9 -19.93 -24.48 -10.06
C LYS A 9 -20.40 -24.59 -8.61
N GLU A 10 -20.36 -25.79 -8.06
CA GLU A 10 -20.75 -26.09 -6.68
C GLU A 10 -19.80 -25.48 -5.64
N ARG A 11 -18.58 -25.10 -6.04
CA ARG A 11 -17.60 -24.42 -5.18
C ARG A 11 -17.62 -22.90 -5.33
N LEU A 12 -18.48 -22.38 -6.21
CA LEU A 12 -18.65 -20.94 -6.40
C LEU A 12 -19.80 -20.42 -5.53
N TRP A 13 -19.50 -19.34 -4.85
CA TRP A 13 -20.42 -18.58 -4.00
C TRP A 13 -20.45 -17.14 -4.50
N VAL A 14 -21.56 -16.44 -4.27
CA VAL A 14 -21.69 -15.05 -4.69
C VAL A 14 -22.26 -14.19 -3.57
N THR A 15 -21.77 -12.96 -3.48
CA THR A 15 -22.35 -11.92 -2.64
C THR A 15 -22.98 -10.84 -3.51
N VAL A 16 -24.04 -10.20 -3.01
CA VAL A 16 -24.65 -9.02 -3.62
C VAL A 16 -24.93 -7.99 -2.52
N TYR A 17 -25.00 -6.71 -2.89
CA TYR A 17 -25.40 -5.67 -1.95
C TYR A 17 -26.83 -5.91 -1.46
N GLU A 18 -27.10 -5.67 -0.18
CA GLU A 18 -28.36 -6.06 0.48
C GLU A 18 -29.60 -5.54 -0.28
N THR A 19 -29.53 -4.30 -0.78
CA THR A 19 -30.63 -3.65 -1.51
C THR A 19 -30.58 -3.83 -3.03
N ASP A 20 -29.63 -4.61 -3.55
CA ASP A 20 -29.53 -4.90 -4.99
C ASP A 20 -30.31 -6.18 -5.34
N ASP A 21 -31.62 -6.02 -5.46
CA ASP A 21 -32.52 -7.11 -5.87
C ASP A 21 -32.29 -7.57 -7.30
N GLU A 22 -31.84 -6.68 -8.19
CA GLU A 22 -31.58 -7.02 -9.60
C GLU A 22 -30.43 -8.03 -9.70
N ALA A 23 -29.30 -7.77 -9.03
CA ALA A 23 -28.16 -8.68 -8.99
C ALA A 23 -28.54 -10.04 -8.38
N TYR A 24 -29.33 -10.04 -7.31
CA TYR A 24 -29.82 -11.27 -6.69
C TYR A 24 -30.67 -12.10 -7.66
N GLU A 25 -31.62 -11.47 -8.35
CA GLU A 25 -32.48 -12.16 -9.31
C GLU A 25 -31.71 -12.71 -10.50
N ILE A 26 -30.70 -11.99 -11.00
CA ILE A 26 -29.82 -12.47 -12.06
C ILE A 26 -29.09 -13.75 -11.63
N TRP A 27 -28.47 -13.75 -10.45
CA TRP A 27 -27.76 -14.93 -9.96
C TRP A 27 -28.70 -16.12 -9.72
N GLU A 28 -29.86 -15.88 -9.13
CA GLU A 28 -30.83 -16.94 -8.81
C GLU A 28 -31.49 -17.52 -10.07
N LYS A 29 -32.03 -16.68 -10.95
CA LYS A 29 -32.95 -17.09 -12.02
C LYS A 29 -32.25 -17.26 -13.36
N GLU A 30 -31.39 -16.32 -13.73
CA GLU A 30 -30.72 -16.31 -15.04
C GLU A 30 -29.48 -17.22 -15.05
N VAL A 31 -28.66 -17.14 -14.01
CA VAL A 31 -27.46 -17.98 -13.87
C VAL A 31 -27.78 -19.34 -13.24
N GLY A 32 -28.75 -19.38 -12.31
CA GLY A 32 -29.18 -20.61 -11.63
C GLY A 32 -28.31 -21.00 -10.44
N ILE A 33 -27.75 -20.02 -9.71
CA ILE A 33 -27.05 -20.27 -8.44
C ILE A 33 -28.09 -20.61 -7.37
N PRO A 34 -27.94 -21.73 -6.63
CA PRO A 34 -28.83 -22.04 -5.52
C PRO A 34 -28.80 -20.94 -4.45
N ARG A 35 -29.99 -20.60 -3.90
CA ARG A 35 -30.18 -19.47 -2.99
C ARG A 35 -29.26 -19.53 -1.76
N GLU A 36 -28.92 -20.72 -1.28
CA GLU A 36 -28.02 -20.91 -0.14
C GLU A 36 -26.58 -20.46 -0.39
N ARG A 37 -26.20 -20.22 -1.66
CA ARG A 37 -24.88 -19.68 -2.06
C ARG A 37 -24.94 -18.25 -2.62
N ILE A 38 -26.09 -17.59 -2.50
CA ILE A 38 -26.27 -16.16 -2.83
C ILE A 38 -26.47 -15.41 -1.52
N ILE A 39 -25.44 -14.67 -1.10
CA ILE A 39 -25.41 -13.99 0.19
C ILE A 39 -25.63 -12.50 -0.02
N ARG A 40 -26.50 -11.90 0.80
CA ARG A 40 -26.74 -10.45 0.80
C ARG A 40 -25.91 -9.81 1.90
N ILE A 41 -25.11 -8.80 1.55
CA ILE A 41 -24.26 -8.06 2.49
C ILE A 41 -24.70 -6.60 2.49
N GLY A 42 -25.08 -6.10 3.67
CA GLY A 42 -25.43 -4.69 3.89
C GLY A 42 -24.23 -3.84 4.24
N ASP A 43 -24.47 -2.73 4.93
CA ASP A 43 -23.43 -1.84 5.47
C ASP A 43 -22.69 -2.45 6.67
N ASN A 44 -21.96 -3.54 6.44
CA ASN A 44 -21.30 -4.35 7.46
C ASN A 44 -20.08 -3.69 8.11
N LYS A 45 -19.61 -2.54 7.59
CA LYS A 45 -18.49 -1.75 8.15
C LYS A 45 -18.96 -0.60 9.04
N GLY A 46 -20.23 -0.61 9.47
CA GLY A 46 -20.74 0.25 10.54
C GLY A 46 -21.10 1.68 10.14
N ALA A 47 -21.14 2.00 8.85
CA ALA A 47 -21.55 3.29 8.33
C ALA A 47 -22.27 3.16 6.98
N ALA A 48 -23.08 4.15 6.62
CA ALA A 48 -23.79 4.15 5.34
C ALA A 48 -22.84 4.02 4.15
N TYR A 49 -23.14 3.09 3.23
CA TYR A 49 -22.29 2.72 2.09
C TYR A 49 -20.92 2.14 2.45
N ALA A 50 -20.68 1.84 3.73
CA ALA A 50 -19.49 1.16 4.19
C ALA A 50 -19.81 -0.34 4.25
N SER A 51 -19.59 -0.99 3.11
CA SER A 51 -19.91 -2.39 2.87
C SER A 51 -18.76 -3.08 2.14
N ASP A 52 -18.68 -4.41 2.19
CA ASP A 52 -17.91 -5.19 1.21
C ASP A 52 -18.58 -5.17 -0.17
N ASN A 53 -19.92 -5.12 -0.22
CA ASN A 53 -20.69 -5.09 -1.46
C ASN A 53 -21.05 -3.66 -1.94
N PHE A 54 -20.36 -2.64 -1.45
CA PHE A 54 -20.41 -1.28 -1.99
C PHE A 54 -18.99 -0.77 -2.21
N TRP A 55 -18.54 -0.82 -3.46
CA TRP A 55 -17.15 -0.50 -3.81
C TRP A 55 -16.98 1.00 -4.02
N GLN A 56 -15.89 1.56 -3.46
CA GLN A 56 -15.52 2.97 -3.59
C GLN A 56 -14.06 3.07 -4.01
N MET A 57 -13.76 3.94 -4.99
CA MET A 57 -12.38 4.19 -5.43
C MET A 57 -11.51 4.80 -4.33
N GLY A 58 -12.13 5.58 -3.44
CA GLY A 58 -11.51 6.26 -2.31
C GLY A 58 -12.52 7.19 -1.64
N ASP A 59 -12.04 8.20 -0.92
CA ASP A 59 -12.92 9.19 -0.27
C ASP A 59 -13.78 9.97 -1.26
N THR A 60 -13.32 10.13 -2.51
CA THR A 60 -14.09 10.71 -3.61
C THR A 60 -13.93 9.88 -4.88
N GLY A 61 -14.84 10.05 -5.82
CA GLY A 61 -14.77 9.41 -7.13
C GLY A 61 -15.88 8.37 -7.39
N PRO A 62 -15.79 7.66 -8.53
CA PRO A 62 -16.78 6.67 -8.92
C PRO A 62 -16.96 5.54 -7.89
N CYS A 63 -18.21 5.17 -7.64
CA CYS A 63 -18.58 4.11 -6.71
C CYS A 63 -19.95 3.49 -7.06
N GLY A 64 -20.29 2.40 -6.39
CA GLY A 64 -21.60 1.77 -6.51
C GLY A 64 -21.70 0.40 -5.84
N PRO A 65 -22.89 -0.20 -5.86
CA PRO A 65 -23.08 -1.58 -5.40
C PRO A 65 -22.26 -2.53 -6.26
N CYS A 66 -21.80 -3.62 -5.66
CA CYS A 66 -21.07 -4.65 -6.37
C CYS A 66 -21.54 -6.05 -5.99
N THR A 67 -21.25 -6.99 -6.88
CA THR A 67 -21.40 -8.42 -6.65
C THR A 67 -20.05 -9.10 -6.77
N GLU A 68 -19.75 -9.98 -5.84
CA GLU A 68 -18.45 -10.65 -5.79
C GLU A 68 -18.62 -12.16 -5.90
N ILE A 69 -17.64 -12.82 -6.52
CA ILE A 69 -17.59 -14.26 -6.72
C ILE A 69 -16.47 -14.83 -5.86
N PHE A 70 -16.84 -15.78 -4.99
CA PHE A 70 -15.95 -16.49 -4.08
C PHE A 70 -15.75 -17.94 -4.51
N TYR A 71 -14.57 -18.50 -4.20
CA TYR A 71 -14.26 -19.91 -4.41
C TYR A 71 -13.97 -20.62 -3.09
N ASP A 72 -14.68 -21.72 -2.81
CA ASP A 72 -14.44 -22.59 -1.66
C ASP A 72 -13.24 -23.52 -1.93
N HIS A 73 -12.12 -23.27 -1.25
CA HIS A 73 -10.92 -24.08 -1.36
C HIS A 73 -11.02 -25.45 -0.66
N GLY A 74 -11.96 -25.65 0.27
CA GLY A 74 -12.23 -26.93 0.94
C GLY A 74 -12.18 -26.85 2.47
N ASP A 75 -12.71 -27.89 3.11
CA ASP A 75 -12.84 -27.98 4.58
C ASP A 75 -11.52 -28.21 5.32
N HIS A 76 -10.43 -28.51 4.60
CA HIS A 76 -9.08 -28.59 5.15
C HIS A 76 -8.46 -27.21 5.46
N ILE A 77 -9.15 -26.12 5.11
CA ILE A 77 -8.76 -24.74 5.42
C ILE A 77 -9.77 -24.14 6.39
N TRP A 78 -9.26 -23.44 7.40
CA TRP A 78 -10.10 -22.69 8.33
C TRP A 78 -10.74 -21.48 7.64
N GLY A 79 -12.02 -21.24 7.89
CA GLY A 79 -12.79 -20.13 7.35
C GLY A 79 -14.23 -20.52 7.04
N GLY A 80 -15.12 -19.54 7.14
CA GLY A 80 -16.54 -19.64 6.81
C GLY A 80 -16.87 -18.86 5.53
N PRO A 81 -18.08 -19.03 4.97
CA PRO A 81 -18.52 -18.24 3.82
C PRO A 81 -18.61 -16.74 4.16
N PRO A 82 -18.66 -15.85 3.15
CA PRO A 82 -18.84 -14.42 3.38
C PRO A 82 -20.12 -14.12 4.18
N GLY A 83 -20.11 -13.10 5.02
CA GLY A 83 -21.17 -12.76 5.98
C GLY A 83 -21.18 -13.62 7.25
N SER A 84 -20.27 -14.58 7.40
CA SER A 84 -20.16 -15.42 8.60
C SER A 84 -19.11 -14.88 9.59
N PRO A 85 -19.15 -15.26 10.88
CA PRO A 85 -18.13 -14.86 11.85
C PRO A 85 -16.70 -15.32 11.52
N GLU A 86 -16.55 -16.27 10.57
CA GLU A 86 -15.27 -16.83 10.14
C GLU A 86 -14.93 -16.43 8.70
N GLU A 87 -15.57 -15.38 8.14
CA GLU A 87 -15.39 -14.93 6.75
C GLU A 87 -13.96 -14.49 6.41
N ASP A 88 -13.18 -14.07 7.41
CA ASP A 88 -11.79 -13.61 7.27
C ASP A 88 -10.78 -14.78 7.11
N GLY A 89 -11.26 -16.02 7.07
CA GLY A 89 -10.43 -17.20 6.82
C GLY A 89 -10.13 -17.43 5.35
N ASP A 90 -9.02 -18.12 5.06
CA ASP A 90 -8.55 -18.38 3.69
C ASP A 90 -9.33 -19.49 2.93
N ARG A 91 -10.46 -19.97 3.46
CA ARG A 91 -11.25 -21.01 2.82
C ARG A 91 -12.06 -20.49 1.64
N TYR A 92 -12.82 -19.42 1.83
CA TYR A 92 -13.69 -18.83 0.81
C TYR A 92 -13.01 -17.56 0.30
N ILE A 93 -12.24 -17.70 -0.78
CA ILE A 93 -11.47 -16.58 -1.31
C ILE A 93 -12.28 -15.82 -2.35
N GLU A 94 -12.38 -14.51 -2.19
CA GLU A 94 -12.91 -13.58 -3.19
C GLU A 94 -12.03 -13.62 -4.46
N ILE A 95 -12.59 -14.03 -5.60
CA ILE A 95 -11.86 -14.18 -6.85
C ILE A 95 -12.10 -13.00 -7.78
N TRP A 96 -13.35 -12.56 -7.91
CA TRP A 96 -13.77 -11.58 -8.91
C TRP A 96 -14.84 -10.66 -8.34
N ASN A 97 -14.58 -9.35 -8.37
CA ASN A 97 -15.54 -8.31 -8.02
C ASN A 97 -16.10 -7.65 -9.30
N ILE A 98 -17.42 -7.49 -9.36
CA ILE A 98 -18.17 -6.84 -10.45
C ILE A 98 -18.93 -5.66 -9.86
N VAL A 99 -18.43 -4.46 -10.11
CA VAL A 99 -18.97 -3.19 -9.60
C VAL A 99 -19.90 -2.57 -10.64
N PHE A 100 -21.11 -2.25 -10.20
CA PHE A 100 -22.07 -1.48 -10.96
C PHE A 100 -21.88 0.00 -10.59
N MET A 101 -21.10 0.71 -11.39
CA MET A 101 -20.79 2.12 -11.14
C MET A 101 -22.05 2.97 -11.34
N GLN A 102 -22.55 3.54 -10.24
CA GLN A 102 -23.81 4.30 -10.20
C GLN A 102 -23.61 5.74 -9.75
N PHE A 103 -22.62 6.00 -8.90
CA PHE A 103 -22.45 7.29 -8.24
C PHE A 103 -21.02 7.81 -8.35
N ASN A 104 -20.86 9.10 -8.13
CA ASN A 104 -19.61 9.79 -7.86
C ASN A 104 -19.69 10.34 -6.43
N ARG A 105 -18.90 9.77 -5.51
CA ARG A 105 -18.83 10.20 -4.11
C ARG A 105 -18.12 11.54 -4.01
N GLN A 106 -18.73 12.49 -3.32
CA GLN A 106 -18.17 13.81 -3.06
C GLN A 106 -17.42 13.83 -1.72
N ALA A 107 -16.62 14.87 -1.51
CA ALA A 107 -15.80 15.02 -0.30
C ALA A 107 -16.63 15.12 1.00
N ASP A 108 -17.88 15.56 0.91
CA ASP A 108 -18.83 15.62 2.03
C ASP A 108 -19.58 14.29 2.26
N GLY A 109 -19.28 13.26 1.47
CA GLY A 109 -19.90 11.93 1.52
C GLY A 109 -21.20 11.81 0.71
N THR A 110 -21.65 12.85 0.03
CA THR A 110 -22.84 12.78 -0.84
C THR A 110 -22.56 11.94 -2.09
N MET A 111 -23.61 11.28 -2.61
CA MET A 111 -23.54 10.39 -3.77
C MET A 111 -24.24 11.05 -4.96
N GLU A 112 -23.48 11.56 -5.92
CA GLU A 112 -24.04 12.13 -7.16
C GLU A 112 -24.20 11.06 -8.24
N PRO A 113 -25.37 10.88 -8.87
CA PRO A 113 -25.53 9.89 -9.93
C PRO A 113 -24.59 10.13 -11.11
N LEU A 114 -23.96 9.06 -11.60
CA LEU A 114 -23.17 9.12 -12.83
C LEU A 114 -24.10 9.35 -14.03
N PRO A 115 -23.64 10.07 -15.09
CA PRO A 115 -24.45 10.31 -16.27
C PRO A 115 -24.92 9.04 -16.98
N LYS A 116 -24.13 7.95 -16.85
CA LYS A 116 -24.43 6.63 -17.42
C LYS A 116 -23.95 5.55 -16.44
N PRO A 117 -24.83 4.63 -16.03
CA PRO A 117 -24.41 3.42 -15.35
C PRO A 117 -23.33 2.70 -16.16
N SER A 118 -22.27 2.27 -15.48
CA SER A 118 -21.12 1.59 -16.09
C SER A 118 -20.75 0.35 -15.30
N VAL A 119 -19.90 -0.49 -15.85
CA VAL A 119 -19.41 -1.71 -15.18
C VAL A 119 -17.90 -1.65 -15.08
N ASP A 120 -17.39 -1.88 -13.87
CA ASP A 120 -15.97 -2.07 -13.58
C ASP A 120 -15.80 -3.44 -12.93
N THR A 121 -14.83 -4.25 -13.36
CA THR A 121 -14.61 -5.57 -12.78
C THR A 121 -13.14 -5.83 -12.53
N GLY A 122 -12.82 -6.38 -11.37
CA GLY A 122 -11.46 -6.77 -10.99
C GLY A 122 -11.41 -8.23 -10.58
N MET A 123 -10.52 -9.01 -11.22
CA MET A 123 -10.22 -10.38 -10.83
C MET A 123 -8.75 -10.50 -10.47
N GLY A 124 -8.45 -10.98 -9.26
CA GLY A 124 -7.07 -11.17 -8.82
C GLY A 124 -6.40 -12.31 -9.57
N LEU A 125 -5.40 -11.99 -10.42
CA LEU A 125 -4.73 -12.98 -11.27
C LEU A 125 -4.09 -14.11 -10.44
N GLU A 126 -3.44 -13.77 -9.33
CA GLU A 126 -2.79 -14.73 -8.44
C GLU A 126 -3.81 -15.64 -7.75
N ARG A 127 -4.97 -15.10 -7.36
CA ARG A 127 -6.04 -15.85 -6.71
C ARG A 127 -6.68 -16.86 -7.67
N ILE A 128 -7.03 -16.43 -8.90
CA ILE A 128 -7.57 -17.36 -9.90
C ILE A 128 -6.51 -18.37 -10.36
N ALA A 129 -5.23 -17.98 -10.44
CA ALA A 129 -4.14 -18.90 -10.74
C ALA A 129 -4.02 -19.98 -9.65
N ALA A 130 -4.14 -19.63 -8.37
CA ALA A 130 -4.12 -20.60 -7.28
C ALA A 130 -5.22 -21.67 -7.44
N VAL A 131 -6.44 -21.22 -7.74
CA VAL A 131 -7.58 -22.11 -8.01
C VAL A 131 -7.30 -23.05 -9.20
N LEU A 132 -6.82 -22.49 -10.32
CA LEU A 132 -6.57 -23.25 -11.56
C LEU A 132 -5.37 -24.20 -11.46
N GLN A 133 -4.39 -23.89 -10.61
CA GLN A 133 -3.22 -24.72 -10.35
C GLN A 133 -3.44 -25.70 -9.19
N HIS A 134 -4.65 -25.75 -8.64
CA HIS A 134 -5.04 -26.65 -7.55
C HIS A 134 -4.22 -26.46 -6.27
N VAL A 135 -3.89 -25.20 -5.96
CA VAL A 135 -3.21 -24.80 -4.72
C VAL A 135 -4.12 -23.86 -3.91
N ASN A 136 -3.76 -23.62 -2.65
CA ASN A 136 -4.60 -22.89 -1.72
C ASN A 136 -4.09 -21.48 -1.44
N SER A 137 -2.77 -21.29 -1.50
CA SER A 137 -2.16 -19.98 -1.33
C SER A 137 -1.73 -19.38 -2.65
N ASN A 138 -1.87 -18.06 -2.80
CA ASN A 138 -1.25 -17.31 -3.90
C ASN A 138 0.26 -17.56 -3.99
N TYR A 139 0.92 -17.82 -2.85
CA TYR A 139 2.36 -18.05 -2.79
C TYR A 139 2.78 -19.45 -3.28
N GLU A 140 1.82 -20.32 -3.58
CA GLU A 140 2.06 -21.67 -4.10
C GLU A 140 1.87 -21.76 -5.61
N ILE A 141 1.54 -20.68 -6.31
CA ILE A 141 1.49 -20.68 -7.77
C ILE A 141 2.90 -20.73 -8.36
N ASP A 142 3.03 -21.20 -9.60
CA ASP A 142 4.27 -21.26 -10.37
C ASP A 142 5.16 -20.00 -10.28
N LEU A 143 4.57 -18.81 -10.43
CA LEU A 143 5.26 -17.53 -10.31
C LEU A 143 5.93 -17.37 -8.94
N PHE A 144 5.15 -17.56 -7.86
CA PHE A 144 5.68 -17.35 -6.51
C PHE A 144 6.58 -18.47 -6.04
N ARG A 145 6.36 -19.74 -6.44
CA ARG A 145 7.29 -20.84 -6.14
C ARG A 145 8.68 -20.53 -6.65
N THR A 146 8.78 -20.14 -7.93
CA THR A 146 10.05 -19.77 -8.56
C THR A 146 10.69 -18.56 -7.88
N LEU A 147 9.89 -17.54 -7.54
CA LEU A 147 10.39 -16.33 -6.89
C LEU A 147 10.86 -16.60 -5.46
N ILE A 148 10.14 -17.41 -4.68
CA ILE A 148 10.49 -17.81 -3.31
C ILE A 148 11.79 -18.63 -3.30
N GLU A 149 11.98 -19.53 -4.27
CA GLU A 149 13.25 -20.25 -4.44
C GLU A 149 14.43 -19.30 -4.71
N ALA A 150 14.21 -18.25 -5.53
CA ALA A 150 15.21 -17.22 -5.75
C ALA A 150 15.52 -16.42 -4.48
N VAL A 151 14.51 -16.08 -3.66
CA VAL A 151 14.69 -15.45 -2.34
C VAL A 151 15.53 -16.34 -1.43
N ALA A 152 15.17 -17.61 -1.31
CA ALA A 152 15.91 -18.56 -0.48
C ALA A 152 17.39 -18.66 -0.92
N LYS A 153 17.64 -18.67 -2.22
CA LYS A 153 19.00 -18.70 -2.79
C LYS A 153 19.84 -17.47 -2.41
N VAL A 154 19.27 -16.26 -2.50
CA VAL A 154 20.04 -15.03 -2.23
C VAL A 154 20.19 -14.72 -0.75
N THR A 155 19.26 -15.21 0.08
CA THR A 155 19.30 -15.03 1.55
C THR A 155 20.06 -16.16 2.27
N GLY A 156 20.17 -17.34 1.65
CA GLY A 156 20.73 -18.54 2.28
C GLY A 156 19.72 -19.32 3.15
N ALA A 157 18.44 -18.95 3.10
CA ALA A 157 17.39 -19.65 3.83
C ALA A 157 17.19 -21.08 3.29
N THR A 158 16.94 -22.04 4.19
CA THR A 158 16.72 -23.45 3.85
C THR A 158 15.27 -23.90 4.06
N ASP A 159 14.55 -23.24 4.96
CA ASP A 159 13.13 -23.49 5.21
C ASP A 159 12.25 -22.66 4.25
N LEU A 160 11.78 -23.31 3.18
CA LEU A 160 10.91 -22.68 2.17
C LEU A 160 9.50 -22.33 2.69
N SER A 161 9.12 -22.81 3.87
CA SER A 161 7.82 -22.51 4.48
C SER A 161 7.82 -21.20 5.29
N ASN A 162 9.00 -20.62 5.53
CA ASN A 162 9.15 -19.43 6.36
C ASN A 162 8.43 -18.22 5.75
N LYS A 163 7.59 -17.54 6.55
CA LYS A 163 6.80 -16.37 6.14
C LYS A 163 7.65 -15.26 5.53
N SER A 164 8.89 -15.08 5.99
CA SER A 164 9.78 -14.02 5.51
C SER A 164 10.12 -14.17 4.03
N LEU A 165 10.15 -15.40 3.50
CA LEU A 165 10.36 -15.63 2.07
C LEU A 165 9.19 -15.09 1.24
N ARG A 166 7.95 -15.33 1.71
CA ARG A 166 6.73 -14.81 1.07
C ARG A 166 6.68 -13.28 1.10
N VAL A 167 7.04 -12.68 2.24
CA VAL A 167 7.10 -11.22 2.40
C VAL A 167 8.11 -10.61 1.42
N ILE A 168 9.33 -11.15 1.33
CA ILE A 168 10.34 -10.62 0.41
C ILE A 168 9.91 -10.81 -1.05
N ALA A 169 9.32 -11.97 -1.40
CA ALA A 169 8.84 -12.24 -2.75
C ALA A 169 7.72 -11.28 -3.19
N ASP A 170 6.83 -10.90 -2.27
CA ASP A 170 5.83 -9.86 -2.50
C ASP A 170 6.46 -8.46 -2.62
N HIS A 171 7.35 -8.12 -1.69
CA HIS A 171 7.96 -6.80 -1.63
C HIS A 171 8.86 -6.50 -2.84
N ILE A 172 9.58 -7.50 -3.39
CA ILE A 172 10.35 -7.26 -4.61
C ILE A 172 9.46 -6.90 -5.79
N ARG A 173 8.26 -7.48 -5.90
CA ARG A 173 7.29 -7.14 -6.95
C ARG A 173 6.90 -5.67 -6.86
N SER A 174 6.35 -5.26 -5.71
CA SER A 174 5.90 -3.87 -5.52
C SER A 174 7.06 -2.87 -5.65
N CYS A 175 8.20 -3.10 -5.00
CA CYS A 175 9.34 -2.19 -5.08
C CYS A 175 9.90 -2.05 -6.50
N ALA A 176 10.11 -3.16 -7.22
CA ALA A 176 10.70 -3.13 -8.54
C ALA A 176 9.81 -2.41 -9.56
N PHE A 177 8.49 -2.70 -9.55
CA PHE A 177 7.54 -2.02 -10.43
C PHE A 177 7.35 -0.55 -10.08
N LEU A 178 7.28 -0.19 -8.79
CA LEU A 178 7.24 1.23 -8.38
C LEU A 178 8.44 2.03 -8.89
N ILE A 179 9.64 1.44 -8.84
CA ILE A 179 10.85 2.11 -9.35
C ILE A 179 10.82 2.21 -10.88
N ALA A 180 10.38 1.15 -11.57
CA ALA A 180 10.22 1.18 -13.03
C ALA A 180 9.20 2.24 -13.48
N ASP A 181 8.18 2.52 -12.66
CA ASP A 181 7.19 3.57 -12.90
C ASP A 181 7.66 4.96 -12.42
N GLY A 182 8.93 5.10 -12.02
CA GLY A 182 9.58 6.38 -11.70
C GLY A 182 9.52 6.82 -10.24
N VAL A 183 9.07 5.96 -9.31
CA VAL A 183 9.10 6.27 -7.89
C VAL A 183 10.52 6.07 -7.34
N VAL A 184 11.06 7.12 -6.70
CA VAL A 184 12.39 7.08 -6.08
C VAL A 184 12.25 7.06 -4.55
N PRO A 185 13.03 6.23 -3.81
CA PRO A 185 13.01 6.22 -2.35
C PRO A 185 13.28 7.61 -1.76
N SER A 186 12.39 8.07 -0.88
CA SER A 186 12.49 9.39 -0.24
C SER A 186 11.89 9.36 1.18
N ASN A 187 11.89 10.49 1.88
CA ASN A 187 11.27 10.63 3.21
C ASN A 187 9.82 11.16 3.14
N GLU A 188 9.25 11.33 1.95
CA GLU A 188 7.93 11.94 1.77
C GLU A 188 7.06 11.19 0.74
N ASN A 189 5.74 11.20 0.96
CA ASN A 189 4.74 10.74 0.01
C ASN A 189 5.02 9.31 -0.53
N ARG A 190 4.91 9.12 -1.86
CA ARG A 190 5.11 7.83 -2.53
C ARG A 190 6.51 7.27 -2.34
N GLY A 191 7.52 8.14 -2.34
CA GLY A 191 8.91 7.72 -2.13
C GLY A 191 9.15 7.18 -0.73
N TYR A 192 8.43 7.69 0.27
CA TYR A 192 8.46 7.12 1.63
C TYR A 192 7.81 5.74 1.67
N VAL A 193 6.65 5.54 1.04
CA VAL A 193 6.02 4.21 0.96
C VAL A 193 6.97 3.19 0.35
N LEU A 194 7.61 3.52 -0.78
CA LEU A 194 8.62 2.67 -1.41
C LEU A 194 9.78 2.36 -0.44
N ARG A 195 10.34 3.39 0.21
CA ARG A 195 11.41 3.24 1.21
C ARG A 195 11.01 2.29 2.34
N ARG A 196 9.79 2.40 2.86
CA ARG A 196 9.29 1.52 3.93
C ARG A 196 9.25 0.06 3.50
N ILE A 197 8.70 -0.23 2.31
CA ILE A 197 8.59 -1.59 1.78
C ILE A 197 9.99 -2.18 1.55
N ILE A 198 10.92 -1.43 0.96
CA ILE A 198 12.31 -1.88 0.78
C ILE A 198 12.94 -2.24 2.14
N ARG A 199 12.83 -1.36 3.14
CA ARG A 199 13.45 -1.57 4.46
C ARG A 199 12.83 -2.75 5.20
N ARG A 200 11.52 -2.98 5.08
CA ARG A 200 10.85 -4.17 5.61
C ARG A 200 11.36 -5.45 4.94
N ALA A 201 11.53 -5.46 3.62
CA ALA A 201 12.10 -6.61 2.91
C ALA A 201 13.53 -6.92 3.38
N VAL A 202 14.38 -5.90 3.51
CA VAL A 202 15.76 -6.04 4.00
C VAL A 202 15.79 -6.58 5.44
N ARG A 203 14.88 -6.11 6.32
CA ARG A 203 14.72 -6.66 7.68
C ARG A 203 14.34 -8.14 7.65
N HIS A 204 13.40 -8.55 6.80
CA HIS A 204 13.06 -9.96 6.64
C HIS A 204 14.24 -10.79 6.12
N GLY A 205 15.08 -10.22 5.26
CA GLY A 205 16.32 -10.85 4.82
C GLY A 205 17.32 -11.05 5.97
N ASN A 206 17.48 -10.04 6.83
CA ASN A 206 18.31 -10.15 8.04
C ASN A 206 17.79 -11.24 8.99
N MET A 207 16.46 -11.33 9.19
CA MET A 207 15.82 -12.39 9.97
C MET A 207 16.07 -13.79 9.41
N LEU A 208 16.22 -13.91 8.09
CA LEU A 208 16.58 -15.17 7.41
C LEU A 208 18.09 -15.46 7.44
N GLY A 209 18.92 -14.54 7.95
CA GLY A 209 20.37 -14.70 8.05
C GLY A 209 21.15 -14.25 6.82
N ALA A 210 20.57 -13.40 5.96
CA ALA A 210 21.28 -12.83 4.81
C ALA A 210 22.50 -12.03 5.28
N LYS A 211 23.68 -12.33 4.71
CA LYS A 211 24.98 -11.72 5.10
C LYS A 211 25.46 -10.63 4.17
N GLU A 212 24.93 -10.60 2.95
CA GLU A 212 25.32 -9.66 1.90
C GLU A 212 24.08 -8.96 1.36
N THR A 213 24.27 -7.83 0.70
CA THR A 213 23.24 -7.14 -0.08
C THR A 213 22.59 -8.13 -1.06
N PHE A 214 21.27 -8.30 -0.97
CA PHE A 214 20.56 -9.38 -1.66
C PHE A 214 19.33 -8.91 -2.45
N PHE A 215 18.67 -7.83 -2.04
CA PHE A 215 17.32 -7.53 -2.52
C PHE A 215 17.30 -7.17 -4.00
N TYR A 216 18.30 -6.40 -4.46
CA TYR A 216 18.46 -6.08 -5.88
C TYR A 216 18.71 -7.33 -6.76
N LYS A 217 19.28 -8.41 -6.21
CA LYS A 217 19.56 -9.66 -6.96
C LYS A 217 18.26 -10.39 -7.37
N LEU A 218 17.12 -9.99 -6.84
CA LEU A 218 15.81 -10.56 -7.15
C LEU A 218 15.12 -9.90 -8.35
N VAL A 219 15.64 -8.79 -8.88
CA VAL A 219 15.05 -8.11 -10.05
C VAL A 219 15.10 -9.02 -11.29
N GLY A 220 16.23 -9.68 -11.55
CA GLY A 220 16.37 -10.66 -12.63
C GLY A 220 15.36 -11.82 -12.53
N PRO A 221 15.34 -12.58 -11.42
CA PRO A 221 14.33 -13.61 -11.18
C PRO A 221 12.89 -13.12 -11.32
N LEU A 222 12.60 -11.90 -10.87
CA LEU A 222 11.27 -11.30 -11.02
C LEU A 222 10.92 -11.07 -12.50
N ILE A 223 11.84 -10.51 -13.30
CA ILE A 223 11.63 -10.32 -14.74
C ILE A 223 11.31 -11.64 -15.43
N ASP A 224 12.03 -12.71 -15.07
CA ASP A 224 11.86 -14.03 -15.69
C ASP A 224 10.47 -14.64 -15.44
N VAL A 225 9.89 -14.44 -14.25
CA VAL A 225 8.57 -14.99 -13.89
C VAL A 225 7.38 -14.11 -14.32
N MET A 226 7.60 -12.83 -14.63
CA MET A 226 6.53 -11.90 -15.04
C MET A 226 6.14 -11.99 -16.52
N GLY A 227 6.92 -12.69 -17.35
CA GLY A 227 6.65 -12.81 -18.78
C GLY A 227 6.49 -11.45 -19.47
N SER A 228 5.46 -11.27 -20.29
CA SER A 228 5.20 -10.00 -21.00
C SER A 228 4.83 -8.83 -20.07
N ALA A 229 4.29 -9.11 -18.88
CA ALA A 229 3.98 -8.07 -17.90
C ALA A 229 5.25 -7.45 -17.29
N GLY A 230 6.41 -8.09 -17.44
CA GLY A 230 7.71 -7.60 -16.98
C GLY A 230 8.51 -6.79 -18.01
N GLU A 231 7.97 -6.51 -19.19
CA GLU A 231 8.74 -5.88 -20.29
C GLU A 231 9.30 -4.49 -19.94
N GLU A 232 8.52 -3.64 -19.27
CA GLU A 232 8.99 -2.33 -18.81
C GLU A 232 10.05 -2.48 -17.72
N LEU A 233 9.83 -3.36 -16.75
CA LEU A 233 10.80 -3.66 -15.70
C LEU A 233 12.13 -4.15 -16.31
N LYS A 234 12.07 -4.99 -17.34
CA LYS A 234 13.24 -5.49 -18.06
C LYS A 234 14.03 -4.39 -18.75
N ARG A 235 13.35 -3.41 -19.37
CA ARG A 235 14.02 -2.24 -19.98
C ARG A 235 14.82 -1.44 -18.97
N GLN A 236 14.33 -1.34 -17.74
CA GLN A 236 14.90 -0.53 -16.67
C GLN A 236 15.68 -1.34 -15.63
N GLN A 237 15.99 -2.62 -15.90
CA GLN A 237 16.58 -3.55 -14.94
C GLN A 237 17.78 -2.96 -14.18
N ALA A 238 18.77 -2.43 -14.90
CA ALA A 238 20.00 -1.91 -14.28
C ALA A 238 19.73 -0.70 -13.36
N GLN A 239 18.77 0.16 -13.71
CA GLN A 239 18.37 1.29 -12.87
C GLN A 239 17.67 0.80 -11.60
N VAL A 240 16.71 -0.12 -11.74
CA VAL A 240 15.97 -0.69 -10.60
C VAL A 240 16.92 -1.41 -9.65
N GLU A 241 17.83 -2.23 -10.18
CA GLU A 241 18.86 -2.91 -9.38
C GLU A 241 19.73 -1.92 -8.61
N GLN A 242 20.20 -0.84 -9.24
CA GLN A 242 21.04 0.14 -8.59
C GLN A 242 20.30 0.93 -7.49
N VAL A 243 19.03 1.29 -7.71
CA VAL A 243 18.21 1.99 -6.70
C VAL A 243 17.99 1.10 -5.47
N LEU A 244 17.58 -0.15 -5.67
CA LEU A 244 17.38 -1.11 -4.59
C LEU A 244 18.67 -1.37 -3.82
N LYS A 245 19.78 -1.58 -4.55
CA LYS A 245 21.10 -1.80 -3.95
C LYS A 245 21.52 -0.63 -3.06
N THR A 246 21.35 0.60 -3.55
CA THR A 246 21.74 1.81 -2.82
C THR A 246 20.93 1.98 -1.53
N GLU A 247 19.60 1.79 -1.60
CA GLU A 247 18.74 1.92 -0.42
C GLU A 247 19.00 0.80 0.61
N GLU A 248 19.24 -0.44 0.16
CA GLU A 248 19.61 -1.56 1.04
C GLU A 248 20.95 -1.30 1.74
N GLU A 249 21.99 -0.90 1.00
CA GLU A 249 23.31 -0.57 1.56
C GLU A 249 23.26 0.61 2.53
N GLN A 250 22.41 1.60 2.26
CA GLN A 250 22.20 2.73 3.15
C GLN A 250 21.56 2.28 4.47
N PHE A 251 20.52 1.43 4.39
CA PHE A 251 19.80 0.97 5.57
C PHE A 251 20.59 -0.06 6.38
N ALA A 252 21.38 -0.93 5.74
CA ALA A 252 22.22 -1.91 6.41
C ALA A 252 23.17 -1.28 7.44
N ARG A 253 23.62 -0.03 7.21
CA ARG A 253 24.48 0.71 8.15
C ARG A 253 23.82 0.98 9.50
N THR A 254 22.50 1.05 9.55
CA THR A 254 21.74 1.37 10.77
C THR A 254 20.88 0.21 11.26
N LEU A 255 20.57 -0.77 10.41
CA LEU A 255 19.70 -1.91 10.74
C LEU A 255 20.17 -2.69 11.98
N GLU A 256 21.40 -3.21 11.98
CA GLU A 256 21.87 -4.04 13.11
C GLU A 256 21.91 -3.26 14.43
N ARG A 257 22.35 -2.00 14.37
CA ARG A 257 22.40 -1.13 15.56
C ARG A 257 21.01 -0.76 16.06
N GLY A 258 20.07 -0.51 15.16
CA GLY A 258 18.66 -0.24 15.49
C GLY A 258 17.97 -1.46 16.08
N LEU A 259 18.23 -2.67 15.55
CA LEU A 259 17.71 -3.92 16.12
C LEU A 259 18.30 -4.19 17.50
N ALA A 260 19.60 -3.97 17.70
CA ALA A 260 20.23 -4.12 19.00
C ALA A 260 19.65 -3.17 20.06
N LEU A 261 19.40 -1.91 19.69
CA LEU A 261 18.71 -0.95 20.55
C LEU A 261 17.29 -1.42 20.88
N LEU A 262 16.53 -1.86 19.87
CA LEU A 262 15.17 -2.34 20.08
C LEU A 262 15.15 -3.56 21.02
N ASP A 263 16.09 -4.49 20.86
CA ASP A 263 16.23 -5.65 21.75
C ASP A 263 16.57 -5.25 23.19
N GLU A 264 17.44 -4.25 23.37
CA GLU A 264 17.79 -3.71 24.68
C GLU A 264 16.58 -3.07 25.38
N GLU A 265 15.80 -2.27 24.66
CA GLU A 265 14.61 -1.61 25.22
C GLU A 265 13.49 -2.61 25.49
N LEU A 266 13.26 -3.58 24.61
CA LEU A 266 12.29 -4.66 24.83
C LEU A 266 12.66 -5.56 26.01
N ALA A 267 13.96 -5.77 26.28
CA ALA A 267 14.40 -6.55 27.44
C ALA A 267 14.14 -5.84 28.78
N LYS A 268 14.06 -4.50 28.78
CA LYS A 268 13.75 -3.67 29.95
C LYS A 268 12.27 -3.32 30.06
N LEU A 269 11.49 -3.60 29.03
CA LEU A 269 10.09 -3.22 28.95
C LEU A 269 9.26 -3.93 30.03
N SER A 270 8.50 -3.14 30.78
CA SER A 270 7.49 -3.64 31.71
C SER A 270 6.11 -3.40 31.12
N GLY A 271 5.48 -4.44 30.59
CA GLY A 271 4.17 -4.37 29.94
C GLY A 271 4.18 -4.97 28.53
N ASP A 272 3.16 -4.64 27.74
CA ASP A 272 2.95 -5.16 26.39
C ASP A 272 3.11 -4.08 25.29
N THR A 273 3.61 -2.88 25.61
CA THR A 273 3.62 -1.73 24.68
C THR A 273 4.95 -0.98 24.74
N LEU A 274 5.69 -0.95 23.64
CA LEU A 274 6.90 -0.14 23.45
C LEU A 274 6.53 1.35 23.45
N ASP A 275 7.26 2.16 24.20
CA ASP A 275 6.97 3.59 24.30
C ASP A 275 7.26 4.34 22.99
N GLY A 276 6.50 5.42 22.76
CA GLY A 276 6.60 6.22 21.55
C GLY A 276 7.93 6.97 21.40
N GLU A 277 8.64 7.26 22.50
CA GLU A 277 9.94 7.93 22.45
C GLU A 277 11.02 6.99 21.90
N THR A 278 11.02 5.73 22.32
CA THR A 278 11.89 4.69 21.77
C THR A 278 11.59 4.44 20.29
N ALA A 279 10.31 4.32 19.92
CA ALA A 279 9.90 4.19 18.51
C ALA A 279 10.36 5.40 17.68
N PHE A 280 10.24 6.61 18.21
CA PHE A 280 10.69 7.83 17.57
C PHE A 280 12.22 7.88 17.45
N ARG A 281 12.97 7.43 18.46
CA ARG A 281 14.43 7.33 18.42
C ARG A 281 14.90 6.36 17.33
N LEU A 282 14.23 5.22 17.19
CA LEU A 282 14.48 4.26 16.11
C LEU A 282 14.23 4.89 14.73
N TYR A 283 13.16 5.67 14.60
CA TYR A 283 12.85 6.41 13.38
C TYR A 283 13.90 7.49 13.05
N ASP A 284 14.16 8.40 13.98
CA ASP A 284 14.99 9.59 13.76
C ASP A 284 16.47 9.23 13.60
N THR A 285 16.99 8.35 14.47
CA THR A 285 18.43 8.04 14.52
C THR A 285 18.81 6.88 13.60
N TYR A 286 17.95 5.85 13.50
CA TYR A 286 18.27 4.62 12.78
C TYR A 286 17.49 4.47 11.47
N GLY A 287 16.54 5.38 11.20
CA GLY A 287 15.73 5.35 9.99
C GLY A 287 14.72 4.21 9.97
N PHE A 288 14.24 3.75 11.11
CA PHE A 288 13.24 2.69 11.19
C PHE A 288 11.84 3.30 11.05
N PRO A 289 11.09 3.02 9.97
CA PRO A 289 9.69 3.39 9.93
C PRO A 289 8.94 2.80 11.13
N VAL A 290 7.97 3.53 11.67
CA VAL A 290 7.20 3.09 12.85
C VAL A 290 6.51 1.73 12.61
N ASP A 291 6.04 1.47 11.38
CA ASP A 291 5.49 0.19 10.97
C ASP A 291 6.52 -0.95 10.96
N LEU A 292 7.79 -0.66 10.65
CA LEU A 292 8.87 -1.65 10.74
C LEU A 292 9.14 -2.00 12.21
N THR A 293 9.19 -1.00 13.09
CA THR A 293 9.32 -1.21 14.53
C THR A 293 8.13 -2.02 15.09
N ALA A 294 6.91 -1.67 14.67
CA ALA A 294 5.69 -2.38 15.05
C ALA A 294 5.68 -3.83 14.54
N ASP A 295 6.17 -4.09 13.33
CA ASP A 295 6.30 -5.44 12.79
C ASP A 295 7.25 -6.31 13.63
N VAL A 296 8.39 -5.76 14.08
CA VAL A 296 9.31 -6.47 14.98
C VAL A 296 8.67 -6.74 16.34
N CYS A 297 7.95 -5.77 16.89
CA CYS A 297 7.28 -5.90 18.18
C CYS A 297 6.14 -6.93 18.12
N ARG A 298 5.37 -6.96 17.02
CA ARG A 298 4.25 -7.89 16.80
C ARG A 298 4.69 -9.35 16.86
N GLU A 299 5.89 -9.68 16.35
CA GLU A 299 6.45 -11.04 16.43
C GLU A 299 6.72 -11.51 17.85
N ARG A 300 6.76 -10.58 18.82
CA ARG A 300 6.96 -10.84 20.24
C ARG A 300 5.70 -10.56 21.07
N ASN A 301 4.55 -10.36 20.42
CA ASN A 301 3.29 -9.95 21.05
C ASN A 301 3.40 -8.61 21.82
N ILE A 302 4.24 -7.70 21.35
CA ILE A 302 4.41 -6.35 21.88
C ILE A 302 3.76 -5.34 20.91
N LYS A 303 3.02 -4.38 21.44
CA LYS A 303 2.42 -3.23 20.74
C LYS A 303 3.40 -2.06 20.70
N VAL A 304 3.09 -1.04 19.91
CA VAL A 304 3.82 0.23 19.88
C VAL A 304 2.85 1.35 20.22
N ASP A 305 3.28 2.28 21.07
CA ASP A 305 2.53 3.50 21.36
C ASP A 305 2.63 4.50 20.19
N GLU A 306 1.73 4.33 19.22
CA GLU A 306 1.64 5.21 18.05
C GLU A 306 1.28 6.66 18.42
N ALA A 307 0.47 6.86 19.46
CA ALA A 307 0.10 8.19 19.92
C ALA A 307 1.31 8.93 20.50
N GLY A 308 2.12 8.24 21.30
CA GLY A 308 3.39 8.77 21.80
C GLY A 308 4.41 9.05 20.70
N PHE A 309 4.48 8.19 19.68
CA PHE A 309 5.33 8.40 18.50
C PHE A 309 4.94 9.68 17.75
N GLU A 310 3.65 9.87 17.47
CA GLU A 310 3.13 11.08 16.80
C GLU A 310 3.35 12.34 17.64
N ALA A 311 3.21 12.25 18.96
CA ALA A 311 3.53 13.35 19.86
C ALA A 311 5.03 13.74 19.79
N ALA A 312 5.93 12.76 19.72
CA ALA A 312 7.37 13.00 19.57
C ALA A 312 7.72 13.59 18.19
N MET A 313 7.05 13.13 17.12
CA MET A 313 7.17 13.70 15.77
C MET A 313 6.73 15.17 15.73
N GLU A 314 5.58 15.51 16.32
CA GLU A 314 5.10 16.89 16.40
C GLU A 314 6.02 17.77 17.23
N GLU A 315 6.59 17.26 18.32
CA GLU A 315 7.57 17.98 19.13
C GLU A 315 8.86 18.26 18.33
N GLN A 316 9.34 17.31 17.51
CA GLN A 316 10.47 17.55 16.61
C GLN A 316 10.12 18.60 15.54
N ARG A 317 8.92 18.52 14.94
CA ARG A 317 8.45 19.51 13.96
C ARG A 317 8.37 20.91 14.57
N ARG A 318 7.86 21.02 15.80
CA ARG A 318 7.81 22.29 16.55
C ARG A 318 9.22 22.84 16.78
N ARG A 319 10.14 22.03 17.30
CA ARG A 319 11.54 22.44 17.50
C ARG A 319 12.22 22.86 16.21
N ALA A 320 11.97 22.16 15.10
CA ALA A 320 12.50 22.53 13.79
C ALA A 320 11.94 23.88 13.30
N ARG A 321 10.64 24.14 13.49
CA ARG A 321 10.01 25.44 13.17
C ARG A 321 10.61 26.56 14.02
N GLU A 322 10.72 26.36 15.33
CA GLU A 322 11.32 27.34 16.26
C GLU A 322 12.79 27.62 15.92
N ALA A 323 13.60 26.59 15.64
CA ALA A 323 15.01 26.73 15.29
C ALA A 323 15.25 27.32 13.90
N SER A 324 14.31 27.11 12.95
CA SER A 324 14.43 27.63 11.59
C SER A 324 14.32 29.15 11.51
N GLY A 325 13.89 29.84 12.58
CA GLY A 325 13.81 31.31 12.63
C GLY A 325 12.81 31.93 11.65
N PHE A 326 12.15 31.14 10.80
CA PHE A 326 11.07 31.55 9.91
C PHE A 326 9.73 31.46 10.64
N GLY A 327 9.63 32.20 11.74
CA GLY A 327 8.35 32.77 12.16
C GLY A 327 8.00 33.91 11.20
N ALA A 328 7.78 33.60 9.92
CA ALA A 328 7.08 34.53 9.05
C ALA A 328 5.65 34.60 9.57
N ASP A 329 5.35 35.66 10.31
CA ASP A 329 3.98 36.08 10.53
C ASP A 329 3.34 36.23 9.15
N TYR A 330 2.54 35.27 8.71
CA TYR A 330 1.84 35.33 7.43
C TYR A 330 0.84 36.51 7.40
N ASN A 331 0.57 37.18 8.53
CA ASN A 331 -0.15 38.45 8.57
C ASN A 331 0.73 39.69 8.27
N ALA A 332 2.06 39.54 8.23
CA ALA A 332 2.99 40.57 7.82
C ALA A 332 3.34 40.49 6.32
N MET A 333 2.50 39.84 5.50
CA MET A 333 2.63 39.96 4.05
C MET A 333 2.45 41.42 3.65
N ILE A 334 3.51 42.00 3.09
CA ILE A 334 3.43 43.25 2.34
C ILE A 334 2.41 43.03 1.21
N ARG A 335 1.20 43.60 1.38
CA ARG A 335 0.19 43.63 0.32
C ARG A 335 0.44 44.85 -0.54
N VAL A 336 0.85 44.62 -1.78
CA VAL A 336 0.87 45.65 -2.81
C VAL A 336 -0.34 45.42 -3.69
N ASP A 337 -1.29 46.36 -3.69
CA ASP A 337 -2.43 46.34 -4.60
C ASP A 337 -1.93 46.72 -6.01
N GLY A 338 -1.42 45.73 -6.74
CA GLY A 338 -0.90 45.90 -8.10
C GLY A 338 -0.63 44.57 -8.78
N ALA A 339 -1.06 44.42 -10.03
CA ALA A 339 -0.74 43.26 -10.85
C ALA A 339 0.48 43.58 -11.73
N SER A 340 1.45 42.66 -11.80
CA SER A 340 2.50 42.68 -12.82
C SER A 340 2.17 41.68 -13.93
N GLU A 341 2.54 42.02 -15.16
CA GLU A 341 2.44 41.12 -16.31
C GLU A 341 3.81 40.47 -16.54
N PHE A 342 3.86 39.13 -16.65
CA PHE A 342 5.10 38.43 -16.97
C PHE A 342 5.38 38.48 -18.48
N LYS A 343 6.53 39.05 -18.87
CA LYS A 343 6.98 39.16 -20.28
C LYS A 343 8.31 38.47 -20.58
N GLY A 344 8.79 37.61 -19.67
CA GLY A 344 10.08 36.95 -19.79
C GLY A 344 10.19 35.91 -20.91
N TYR A 345 9.09 35.56 -21.58
CA TYR A 345 9.10 34.71 -22.78
C TYR A 345 9.49 35.49 -24.04
N ASP A 346 9.19 36.80 -24.10
CA ASP A 346 9.34 37.62 -25.30
C ASP A 346 10.53 38.59 -25.21
N HIS A 347 10.89 39.00 -23.99
CA HIS A 347 11.90 40.04 -23.77
C HIS A 347 12.85 39.65 -22.63
N LEU A 348 14.16 39.84 -22.88
CA LEU A 348 15.22 39.65 -21.87
C LEU A 348 15.53 40.95 -21.09
N GLU A 349 15.09 42.10 -21.60
CA GLU A 349 15.27 43.41 -20.97
C GLU A 349 13.97 44.24 -21.06
N LEU A 350 13.58 44.86 -19.95
CA LEU A 350 12.36 45.67 -19.84
C LEU A 350 12.61 46.86 -18.90
N ASN A 351 11.97 47.99 -19.20
CA ASN A 351 11.92 49.13 -18.30
C ASN A 351 10.63 49.08 -17.48
N GLY A 352 10.73 49.19 -16.16
CA GLY A 352 9.60 49.20 -15.24
C GLY A 352 9.64 50.38 -14.28
N LYS A 353 8.48 50.81 -13.78
CA LYS A 353 8.36 51.80 -12.71
C LYS A 353 8.22 51.09 -11.37
N VAL A 354 9.04 51.48 -10.38
CA VAL A 354 8.87 51.02 -9.00
C VAL A 354 7.63 51.69 -8.42
N THR A 355 6.63 50.91 -8.03
CA THR A 355 5.35 51.42 -7.49
C THR A 355 5.27 51.36 -5.98
N ALA A 356 6.11 50.55 -5.33
CA ALA A 356 6.21 50.47 -3.89
C ALA A 356 7.60 49.95 -3.48
N LEU A 357 8.15 50.48 -2.39
CA LEU A 357 9.41 50.05 -1.80
C LEU A 357 9.22 49.84 -0.30
N PHE A 358 9.80 48.76 0.22
CA PHE A 358 9.67 48.36 1.61
C PHE A 358 11.03 48.01 2.20
N VAL A 359 11.31 48.52 3.40
CA VAL A 359 12.50 48.19 4.20
C VAL A 359 12.02 47.66 5.54
N ASP A 360 12.45 46.46 5.92
CA ASP A 360 12.03 45.76 7.15
C ASP A 360 10.49 45.72 7.34
N GLY A 361 9.75 45.50 6.24
CA GLY A 361 8.28 45.41 6.25
C GLY A 361 7.54 46.74 6.28
N LYS A 362 8.24 47.90 6.28
CA LYS A 362 7.63 49.24 6.30
C LYS A 362 7.79 49.93 4.95
N ALA A 363 6.72 50.56 4.48
CA ALA A 363 6.76 51.36 3.26
C ALA A 363 7.70 52.56 3.45
N VAL A 364 8.55 52.79 2.46
CA VAL A 364 9.45 53.96 2.39
C VAL A 364 9.14 54.76 1.13
N GLU A 365 9.41 56.06 1.15
CA GLU A 365 9.20 56.90 -0.04
C GLU A 365 10.20 56.52 -1.14
N CYS A 366 9.68 56.35 -2.36
CA CYS A 366 10.50 56.30 -3.56
C CYS A 366 10.62 57.73 -4.11
N ASP A 367 11.84 58.28 -4.15
CA ASP A 367 12.14 59.47 -4.96
C ASP A 367 12.09 59.17 -6.45
#